data_AF-A0A938SRV5-F1
#
_entry.id   AF-A0A938SRV5-F1
#
_cell.length_a   1.000
_cell.length_b   1.000
_cell.length_c   1.000
_cell.angle_alpha   90.00
_cell.angle_beta   90.00
_cell.angle_gamma   90.00
#
_symmetry.space_group_name_H-M   'P 1'
#
loop_
_entity.id
_entity.type
_entity.pdbx_description
1 polymer ?
#
loop_
_entity_poly.entity_id
_entity_poly.type
_entity_poly.pdbx_seq_one_letter_code
_entity_poly.pdbx_strand_id
1 'polypeptide(L)'
;MLVELLRPVGPELARRWLAALLLVPEGDRAGVVRTIEEHLAGLYGGAARGEEITLRHPPEQKQGYVEQVEVTYARPPAKPRGSRRRSAGD
;
A
#
# COMPACT_ATOMS: atom_id res chain seq x y z
N MET A 1 -14.36 6.10 -5.20
CA MET A 1 -15.07 5.58 -4.01
C MET A 1 -14.15 5.01 -2.93
N LEU A 2 -13.03 4.34 -3.24
CA LEU A 2 -12.08 3.85 -2.20
C LEU A 2 -11.29 4.99 -1.51
N VAL A 3 -11.02 6.09 -2.23
CA VAL A 3 -10.34 7.30 -1.72
C VAL A 3 -11.19 8.10 -0.73
N GLU A 4 -12.53 8.05 -0.87
CA GLU A 4 -13.49 8.69 0.06
C GLU A 4 -13.54 7.95 1.41
N LEU A 5 -13.31 6.62 1.41
CA LEU A 5 -13.27 5.80 2.64
C LEU A 5 -12.01 6.06 3.50
N LEU A 6 -10.99 6.72 2.94
CA LEU A 6 -9.73 7.05 3.62
C LEU A 6 -9.73 8.44 4.28
N ARG A 7 -10.80 9.23 4.14
CA ARG A 7 -11.04 10.42 4.95
C ARG A 7 -12.08 10.06 6.02
N PRO A 8 -11.64 9.58 7.20
CA PRO A 8 -10.94 10.43 8.17
C PRO A 8 -9.66 9.79 8.74
N VAL A 9 -8.66 10.63 8.99
CA VAL A 9 -7.36 10.28 9.57
C VAL A 9 -7.53 10.02 11.08
N GLY A 10 -7.96 8.82 11.47
CA GLY A 10 -8.20 8.48 12.87
C GLY A 10 -8.67 7.04 13.11
N PRO A 11 -9.09 6.70 14.35
CA PRO A 11 -9.42 5.33 14.76
C PRO A 11 -10.50 4.64 13.91
N GLU A 12 -11.37 5.43 13.27
CA GLU A 12 -12.44 4.92 12.41
C GLU A 12 -11.90 4.22 11.17
N LEU A 13 -10.82 4.71 10.59
CA LEU A 13 -10.18 4.06 9.45
C LEU A 13 -9.63 2.69 9.87
N ALA A 14 -8.88 2.65 10.98
CA ALA A 14 -8.34 1.41 11.52
C ALA A 14 -9.44 0.37 11.80
N ARG A 15 -10.58 0.79 12.35
CA ARG A 15 -11.73 -0.09 12.60
C ARG A 15 -12.31 -0.69 11.31
N ARG A 16 -12.44 0.11 10.24
CA ARG A 16 -12.94 -0.37 8.94
C ARG A 16 -11.98 -1.35 8.28
N TRP A 17 -10.68 -1.07 8.37
CA TRP A 17 -9.64 -1.97 7.88
C TRP A 17 -9.64 -3.29 8.63
N LEU A 18 -9.72 -3.25 9.97
CA LEU A 18 -9.83 -4.44 10.78
C LEU A 18 -11.10 -5.24 10.44
N ALA A 19 -12.24 -4.57 10.32
CA ALA A 19 -13.50 -5.22 9.94
C ALA A 19 -13.40 -5.91 8.57
N ALA A 20 -12.75 -5.27 7.59
CA ALA A 20 -12.50 -5.87 6.28
C ALA A 20 -11.57 -7.10 6.36
N LEU A 21 -10.50 -7.03 7.15
CA LEU A 21 -9.59 -8.17 7.36
C LEU A 21 -10.25 -9.33 8.10
N LEU A 22 -11.21 -9.06 9.00
CA LEU A 22 -11.95 -10.11 9.71
C LEU A 22 -12.85 -10.93 8.78
N LEU A 23 -13.25 -10.40 7.62
CA LEU A 23 -13.97 -11.14 6.58
C LEU A 23 -13.05 -12.08 5.77
N VAL A 24 -11.74 -11.89 5.85
CA VAL A 24 -10.73 -12.72 5.18
C VAL A 24 -10.37 -13.90 6.10
N PRO A 25 -10.23 -15.13 5.55
CA PRO A 25 -9.72 -16.27 6.31
C PRO A 25 -8.39 -15.95 6.99
N GLU A 26 -8.19 -16.44 8.21
CA GLU A 26 -7.06 -16.03 9.05
C GLU A 26 -5.69 -16.23 8.36
N GLY A 27 -5.51 -17.35 7.65
CA GLY A 27 -4.28 -17.66 6.91
C GLY A 27 -3.98 -16.71 5.75
N ASP A 28 -4.98 -16.03 5.21
CA ASP A 28 -4.83 -15.17 4.02
C ASP A 28 -4.66 -13.68 4.38
N ARG A 29 -4.97 -13.29 5.62
CA ARG A 29 -4.94 -11.87 6.06
C ARG A 29 -3.59 -11.21 5.84
N ALA A 30 -2.50 -11.92 6.17
CA ALA A 30 -1.15 -11.41 5.98
C ALA A 30 -0.83 -11.16 4.49
N GLY A 31 -1.31 -12.04 3.60
CA GLY A 31 -1.17 -11.87 2.15
C GLY A 31 -1.90 -10.63 1.65
N VAL A 32 -3.12 -10.39 2.12
CA VAL A 32 -3.92 -9.20 1.77
C VAL A 32 -3.21 -7.92 2.20
N VAL A 33 -2.69 -7.87 3.43
CA VAL A 33 -1.93 -6.70 3.93
C VAL A 33 -0.70 -6.45 3.06
N ARG A 34 0.08 -7.49 2.75
CA ARG A 34 1.27 -7.39 1.89
C ARG A 34 0.92 -6.82 0.50
N THR A 35 -0.12 -7.32 -0.16
CA THR A 35 -0.54 -6.82 -1.48
C THR A 35 -0.94 -5.35 -1.44
N ILE A 36 -1.54 -4.90 -0.34
CA ILE A 36 -1.92 -3.51 -0.15
C ILE A 36 -0.69 -2.65 0.10
N GLU A 37 0.25 -3.10 0.92
CA GLU A 37 1.53 -2.44 1.12
C GLU A 37 2.31 -2.30 -0.19
N GLU A 38 2.40 -3.35 -1.01
CA GLU A 38 3.00 -3.31 -2.35
C GLU A 38 2.34 -2.24 -3.23
N HIS A 39 1.01 -2.16 -3.20
CA HIS A 39 0.26 -1.17 -3.96
C HIS A 39 0.52 0.26 -3.48
N LEU A 40 0.54 0.47 -2.16
CA LEU A 40 0.84 1.76 -1.54
C LEU A 40 2.28 2.18 -1.81
N ALA A 41 3.23 1.25 -1.72
CA ALA A 41 4.62 1.46 -2.08
C ALA A 41 4.72 1.95 -3.53
N GLY A 42 4.07 1.25 -4.48
CA GLY A 42 4.04 1.67 -5.89
C GLY A 42 3.40 3.04 -6.13
N LEU A 43 2.36 3.41 -5.36
CA LEU A 43 1.66 4.68 -5.49
C LEU A 43 2.42 5.86 -4.86
N TYR A 44 3.04 5.65 -3.70
CA TYR A 44 3.57 6.71 -2.85
C TYR A 44 5.10 6.71 -2.69
N GLY A 45 5.80 5.66 -3.11
CA GLY A 45 7.26 5.49 -2.96
C GLY A 45 8.14 6.47 -3.73
N GLY A 46 7.56 7.54 -4.30
CA GLY A 46 8.28 8.63 -4.94
C GLY A 46 8.91 8.27 -6.29
N ALA A 47 9.37 9.29 -7.01
CA ALA A 47 10.11 9.14 -8.26
C ALA A 47 11.60 8.83 -8.03
N ALA A 48 11.94 8.10 -6.97
CA ALA A 48 13.30 7.63 -6.77
C ALA A 48 13.66 6.72 -7.96
N ARG A 49 14.88 6.87 -8.49
CA ARG A 49 15.40 6.13 -9.65
C ARG A 49 15.68 4.65 -9.37
N GLY A 50 15.27 4.13 -8.22
CA GLY A 50 15.44 2.74 -7.82
C GLY A 50 14.33 1.84 -8.33
N GLU A 51 14.69 0.58 -8.60
CA GLU A 51 13.76 -0.51 -8.91
C GLU A 51 13.04 -1.05 -7.66
N GLU A 52 13.38 -0.54 -6.48
CA GLU A 52 12.91 -1.03 -5.18
C GLU A 52 12.42 0.11 -4.29
N ILE A 53 11.45 -0.21 -3.43
CA ILE A 53 10.81 0.72 -2.48
C ILE A 53 10.87 0.07 -1.10
N THR A 54 11.54 0.73 -0.15
CA THR A 54 11.67 0.24 1.24
C THR A 54 10.62 0.92 2.13
N LEU A 55 9.73 0.12 2.71
CA LEU A 55 8.81 0.53 3.77
C LEU A 55 9.47 0.33 5.13
N ARG A 56 9.40 1.36 5.98
CA ARG A 56 9.88 1.32 7.36
C ARG A 56 8.69 1.27 8.30
N HIS A 57 8.58 0.19 9.07
CA HIS A 57 7.53 0.07 10.08
C HIS A 57 7.87 0.95 11.30
N PRO A 58 6.88 1.34 12.11
CA PRO A 58 7.13 1.99 13.39
C PRO A 58 8.07 1.13 14.25
N PRO A 59 9.06 1.73 14.93
CA PRO A 59 9.97 0.99 15.79
C PRO A 59 9.23 0.38 16.98
N GLU A 60 9.53 -0.88 17.30
CA GLU A 60 8.95 -1.57 18.46
C GLU A 60 9.98 -1.68 19.59
N GLN A 61 9.60 -1.24 20.79
CA GLN A 61 10.42 -1.45 21.98
C GLN A 61 10.29 -2.91 22.45
N LYS A 62 11.39 -3.66 22.44
CA LYS A 62 11.51 -5.00 23.01
C LYS A 62 12.32 -4.94 24.31
N GLN A 63 12.42 -6.06 25.04
CA GLN A 63 13.17 -6.12 26.30
C GLN A 63 14.67 -5.86 26.04
N GLY A 64 15.11 -4.63 26.31
CA GLY A 64 16.53 -4.23 26.20
C GLY A 64 16.98 -3.71 24.83
N TYR A 65 16.12 -3.67 23.82
CA TYR A 65 16.47 -3.12 22.49
C TYR A 65 15.25 -2.54 21.76
N VAL A 66 15.52 -1.68 20.76
CA VAL A 66 14.52 -1.16 19.83
C VAL A 66 14.67 -1.91 18.52
N GLU A 67 13.58 -2.51 18.04
CA GLU A 67 13.53 -3.23 16.78
C GLU A 67 13.02 -2.31 15.67
N GLN A 68 13.76 -2.22 14.57
CA GLN A 68 13.35 -1.50 13.36
C GLN A 68 13.18 -2.52 12.24
N VAL A 69 11.93 -2.68 11.78
CA VAL A 69 11.61 -3.57 10.66
C VAL A 69 11.56 -2.77 9.36
N GLU A 70 12.30 -3.22 8.36
CA GLU A 70 12.28 -2.68 7.01
C GLU A 70 11.85 -3.77 6.02
N VAL A 71 10.91 -3.46 5.14
CA VAL A 71 10.42 -4.37 4.10
C VAL A 71 10.66 -3.73 2.74
N THR A 72 11.35 -4.43 1.85
CA THR A 72 11.66 -3.95 0.50
C THR A 72 10.77 -4.62 -0.54
N TYR A 73 10.12 -3.81 -1.34
CA TYR A 73 9.25 -4.25 -2.43
C TYR A 73 9.83 -3.85 -3.78
N ALA A 74 9.71 -4.74 -4.78
CA ALA A 74 10.02 -4.41 -6.15
C ALA A 74 9.01 -3.40 -6.70
N ARG A 75 9.48 -2.45 -7.50
CA ARG A 75 8.62 -1.44 -8.10
C ARG A 75 7.76 -2.07 -9.19
N PRO A 76 6.43 -1.92 -9.13
CA PRO A 76 5.57 -2.41 -10.20
C PRO A 76 5.84 -1.63 -11.51
N PRO A 77 5.84 -2.31 -12.68
CA PRO A 77 6.07 -1.65 -13.96
C PRO A 77 5.02 -0.57 -14.21
N ALA A 78 5.45 0.58 -14.72
CA ALA A 78 4.54 1.67 -15.03
C ALA A 78 3.48 1.22 -16.04
N LYS A 79 2.19 1.25 -15.66
CA LYS A 79 1.11 0.98 -16.62
C LYS A 79 1.22 1.95 -17.80
N PRO A 80 1.21 1.48 -19.06
CA PRO A 80 1.26 2.36 -20.21
C PRO A 80 0.02 3.26 -20.18
N ARG A 81 0.24 4.58 -20.17
CA ARG A 81 -0.84 5.57 -20.33
C ARG A 81 -1.47 5.34 -21.71
N GLY A 82 -2.68 4.77 -21.72
CA GLY A 82 -3.43 4.48 -22.95
C GLY A 82 -3.47 5.69 -23.88
N SER A 83 -3.12 5.47 -25.16
CA SER A 83 -3.16 6.52 -26.16
C SER A 83 -4.59 7.00 -26.33
N ARG A 84 -4.81 8.28 -26.05
CA ARG A 84 -6.08 8.95 -26.27
C ARG A 84 -6.25 9.08 -27.79
N ARG A 85 -6.92 8.10 -28.41
CA ARG A 85 -7.32 8.13 -29.82
C ARG A 85 -8.27 9.33 -29.99
N ARG A 86 -7.78 10.42 -30.58
CA ARG A 86 -8.60 11.55 -31.01
C ARG A 86 -9.37 11.10 -32.25
N SER A 87 -10.66 10.79 -32.07
CA SER A 87 -11.60 10.69 -33.17
C SER A 87 -11.97 12.12 -33.59
N ALA A 88 -11.44 12.56 -34.73
CA ALA A 88 -11.99 13.68 -35.48
C ALA A 88 -12.76 13.05 -36.66
N GLY A 89 -14.07 13.29 -36.73
CA GLY A 89 -14.92 13.13 -37.91
C GLY A 89 -15.78 14.40 -37.96
N ASP A 90 -15.54 15.26 -38.94
CA ASP A 90 -16.23 15.36 -40.26
C ASP A 90 -17.64 15.94 -40.11
#